data_AF-A0A6J4IZI7-F1
#
_entry.id   AF-A0A6J4IZI7-F1
#
_cell.length_a   1.000
_cell.length_b   1.000
_cell.length_c   1.000
_cell.angle_alpha   90.00
_cell.angle_beta   90.00
_cell.angle_gamma   90.00
#
_symmetry.space_group_name_H-M   'P 1'
#
loop_
_entity.id
_entity.type
_entity.pdbx_description
1 polymer ?
#
loop_
_entity_poly.entity_id
_entity_poly.type
_entity_poly.pdbx_seq_one_letter_code
_entity_poly.pdbx_strand_id
1 'polypeptide(L)'
;MSVPLAARLTDLGYAAGWRAVRMLPEPTARGAFDLGGRWAAGRQGKGVRQLRANLRVATGGRLTEPELTELTSRAVRSYARYWQEAFRLPTLSSERIVADTEVFGVEHLLRPRDEGRGLIMALPHSGNWDAAGMWFVDFLDGPFMTVAERLEPESLFERFVAFRQSLGFRVVPLTGGPRPSSEVLREWLAGAG
;
A
#
# COMPACT_ATOMS: atom_id res chain seq x y z
N MET A 1 24.50 16.11 -10.26
CA MET A 1 24.46 14.86 -11.08
C MET A 1 23.14 14.82 -11.82
N SER A 2 23.15 14.62 -13.13
CA SER A 2 21.93 14.57 -13.95
C SER A 2 21.16 13.28 -13.69
N VAL A 3 19.88 13.39 -13.31
CA VAL A 3 18.99 12.23 -13.17
C VAL A 3 18.87 11.53 -14.53
N PRO A 4 19.10 10.20 -14.64
CA PRO A 4 19.01 9.46 -15.90
C PRO A 4 17.64 9.65 -16.59
N LEU A 5 17.62 9.67 -17.93
CA LEU A 5 16.40 9.86 -18.71
C LEU A 5 15.32 8.80 -18.38
N ALA A 6 15.71 7.54 -18.19
CA ALA A 6 14.81 6.46 -17.82
C ALA A 6 14.14 6.70 -16.45
N ALA A 7 14.87 7.24 -15.48
CA ALA A 7 14.33 7.61 -14.18
C ALA A 7 13.29 8.72 -14.28
N ARG A 8 13.55 9.75 -15.10
CA ARG A 8 12.60 10.83 -15.38
C ARG A 8 11.34 10.30 -16.07
N LEU A 9 11.47 9.39 -17.03
CA LEU A 9 10.33 8.79 -17.73
C LEU A 9 9.47 7.93 -16.81
N THR A 10 10.10 7.14 -15.93
CA THR A 10 9.37 6.34 -14.92
C THR A 10 8.61 7.25 -13.97
N ASP A 11 9.25 8.28 -13.41
CA ASP A 11 8.58 9.22 -12.50
C ASP A 11 7.43 9.97 -13.19
N LEU A 12 7.64 10.49 -14.41
CA LEU A 12 6.58 11.15 -15.17
C LEU A 12 5.43 10.20 -15.53
N GLY A 13 5.74 8.94 -15.85
CA GLY A 13 4.73 7.91 -16.11
C GLY A 13 3.87 7.64 -14.87
N TYR A 14 4.50 7.50 -13.70
CA TYR A 14 3.79 7.39 -12.43
C TYR A 14 2.97 8.64 -12.14
N ALA A 15 3.54 9.84 -12.29
CA ALA A 15 2.85 11.10 -12.04
C ALA A 15 1.59 11.26 -12.93
N ALA A 16 1.74 11.00 -14.23
CA ALA A 16 0.65 11.10 -15.20
C ALA A 16 -0.42 10.04 -14.95
N GLY A 17 -0.03 8.78 -14.73
CA GLY A 17 -0.96 7.70 -14.41
C GLY A 17 -1.73 7.98 -13.11
N TRP A 18 -1.03 8.41 -12.06
CA TRP A 18 -1.64 8.76 -10.79
C TRP A 18 -2.67 9.88 -10.95
N ARG A 19 -2.29 10.97 -11.63
CA ARG A 19 -3.19 12.11 -11.86
C ARG A 19 -4.39 11.70 -12.70
N ALA A 20 -4.19 10.93 -13.76
CA ALA A 20 -5.27 10.45 -14.63
C ALA A 20 -6.30 9.63 -13.83
N VAL A 21 -5.84 8.69 -13.00
CA VAL A 21 -6.71 7.83 -12.20
C VAL A 21 -7.52 8.60 -11.17
N ARG A 22 -6.95 9.67 -10.58
CA ARG A 22 -7.68 10.58 -9.68
C ARG A 22 -8.81 11.34 -10.35
N MET A 23 -8.69 11.63 -11.65
CA MET A 23 -9.70 12.39 -12.41
C MET A 23 -10.82 11.50 -12.97
N LEU A 24 -10.64 10.18 -12.99
CA LEU A 24 -11.66 9.26 -13.49
C LEU A 24 -12.76 9.01 -12.45
N PRO A 25 -14.04 8.91 -12.87
CA PRO A 25 -15.11 8.39 -12.02
C PRO A 25 -14.74 7.00 -11.48
N GLU A 26 -15.12 6.73 -10.23
CA GLU A 26 -14.78 5.47 -9.56
C GLU A 26 -15.15 4.21 -10.36
N PRO A 27 -16.37 4.09 -10.92
CA PRO A 27 -16.75 2.90 -11.67
C PRO A 27 -15.87 2.70 -12.92
N THR A 28 -15.50 3.80 -13.58
CA THR A 28 -14.63 3.78 -14.77
C THR A 28 -13.21 3.32 -14.41
N ALA A 29 -12.63 3.90 -13.36
CA ALA A 29 -11.30 3.50 -12.88
C ALA A 29 -11.28 2.02 -12.45
N ARG A 30 -12.29 1.60 -11.68
CA ARG A 30 -12.45 0.21 -11.23
C ARG A 30 -12.54 -0.77 -12.41
N GLY A 31 -13.39 -0.46 -13.40
CA GLY A 31 -13.56 -1.30 -14.59
C GLY A 31 -12.28 -1.39 -15.43
N ALA A 32 -11.59 -0.27 -15.63
CA ALA A 32 -10.34 -0.23 -16.40
C ALA A 32 -9.23 -1.08 -15.76
N PHE A 33 -9.02 -0.96 -14.44
CA PHE A 33 -8.00 -1.75 -13.74
C PHE A 33 -8.35 -3.23 -13.63
N ASP A 34 -9.62 -3.57 -13.46
CA ASP A 34 -10.07 -4.97 -13.45
C ASP A 34 -9.88 -5.64 -14.82
N LEU A 35 -10.17 -4.91 -15.91
CA LEU A 35 -9.86 -5.37 -17.27
C LEU A 35 -8.35 -5.52 -17.50
N GLY A 36 -7.55 -4.53 -17.09
CA GLY A 36 -6.10 -4.58 -17.17
C GLY A 36 -5.50 -5.74 -16.38
N GLY A 37 -6.02 -6.01 -15.17
CA GLY A 37 -5.64 -7.14 -14.33
C GLY A 37 -5.95 -8.48 -14.99
N ARG A 38 -7.16 -8.65 -15.55
CA ARG A 38 -7.53 -9.86 -16.33
C ARG A 38 -6.58 -10.07 -17.52
N TRP A 39 -6.34 -9.01 -18.28
CA TRP A 39 -5.45 -9.07 -19.43
C TRP A 39 -4.02 -9.46 -19.01
N ALA A 40 -3.48 -8.84 -17.97
CA ALA A 40 -2.14 -9.13 -17.46
C ALA A 40 -2.01 -10.57 -16.95
N ALA A 41 -3.03 -11.09 -16.26
CA ALA A 41 -3.07 -12.48 -15.79
C ALA A 41 -2.94 -13.48 -16.95
N GLY A 42 -3.58 -13.21 -18.09
CA GLY A 42 -3.51 -14.07 -19.28
C GLY A 42 -2.15 -14.08 -19.98
N ARG A 43 -1.28 -13.08 -19.77
CA ARG A 43 0.01 -12.97 -20.47
C ARG A 43 1.12 -13.82 -19.90
N GLN A 44 0.94 -14.41 -18.72
CA GLN A 44 1.96 -15.24 -18.06
C GLN A 44 3.35 -14.57 -18.03
N GLY A 45 3.40 -13.26 -17.81
CA GLY A 45 4.67 -12.51 -17.71
C GLY A 45 5.51 -12.95 -16.51
N LYS A 46 6.78 -12.51 -16.42
CA LYS A 46 7.70 -12.90 -15.34
C LYS A 46 7.07 -12.75 -13.94
N GLY A 47 6.43 -11.61 -13.67
CA GLY A 47 5.76 -11.35 -12.39
C GLY A 47 4.58 -12.29 -12.12
N VAL A 48 3.76 -12.59 -13.13
CA VAL A 48 2.61 -13.51 -13.00
C VAL A 48 3.10 -14.94 -12.72
N ARG A 49 4.16 -15.38 -13.40
CA ARG A 49 4.75 -16.71 -13.15
C ARG A 49 5.36 -16.81 -11.74
N GLN A 50 6.03 -15.75 -11.29
CA GLN A 50 6.55 -15.71 -9.92
C GLN A 50 5.42 -15.73 -8.89
N LEU A 51 4.36 -14.93 -9.09
CA LEU A 51 3.18 -14.95 -8.24
C LEU A 51 2.54 -16.34 -8.19
N ARG A 52 2.39 -17.00 -9.33
CA ARG A 52 1.90 -18.39 -9.39
C ARG A 52 2.77 -19.35 -8.57
N ALA A 53 4.10 -19.24 -8.68
CA ALA A 53 5.03 -20.05 -7.90
C ALA A 53 4.87 -19.81 -6.39
N ASN A 54 4.78 -18.53 -5.98
CA ASN A 54 4.55 -18.17 -4.59
C ASN A 54 3.21 -18.73 -4.07
N LEU A 55 2.14 -18.64 -4.87
CA LEU A 55 0.82 -19.18 -4.52
C LEU A 55 0.81 -20.70 -4.42
N ARG A 56 1.58 -21.39 -5.27
CA ARG A 56 1.74 -22.85 -5.16
C ARG A 56 2.38 -23.23 -3.82
N VAL A 57 3.38 -22.48 -3.37
CA VAL A 57 4.02 -22.71 -2.06
C VAL A 57 3.05 -22.34 -0.92
N ALA A 58 2.43 -21.16 -0.97
CA ALA A 58 1.52 -20.66 0.06
C ALA A 58 0.28 -21.56 0.26
N THR A 59 -0.16 -22.26 -0.79
CA THR A 59 -1.28 -23.22 -0.73
C THR A 59 -0.82 -24.63 -0.36
N GLY A 60 0.47 -24.86 -0.14
CA GLY A 60 1.05 -26.16 0.14
C GLY A 60 0.95 -27.14 -1.02
N GLY A 61 0.89 -26.64 -2.26
CA GLY A 61 0.76 -27.47 -3.47
C GLY A 61 -0.57 -28.22 -3.60
N ARG A 62 -1.59 -27.89 -2.79
CA ARG A 62 -2.86 -28.62 -2.73
C ARG A 62 -3.85 -28.28 -3.85
N LEU A 63 -3.64 -27.17 -4.54
CA LEU A 63 -4.51 -26.74 -5.62
C LEU A 63 -4.19 -27.48 -6.91
N THR A 64 -5.22 -27.87 -7.64
CA THR A 64 -5.10 -28.31 -9.03
C THR A 64 -4.59 -27.16 -9.92
N GLU A 65 -4.05 -27.48 -11.09
CA GLU A 65 -3.55 -26.46 -12.03
C GLU A 65 -4.63 -25.44 -12.47
N PRO A 66 -5.91 -25.81 -12.69
CA PRO A 66 -6.99 -24.86 -12.92
C PRO A 66 -7.27 -23.95 -11.71
N GLU A 67 -7.37 -24.50 -10.49
CA GLU A 67 -7.60 -23.71 -9.27
C GLU A 67 -6.46 -22.73 -9.01
N LEU A 68 -5.21 -23.15 -9.20
CA LEU A 68 -4.05 -22.28 -9.09
C LEU A 68 -4.06 -21.19 -10.16
N THR A 69 -4.58 -21.46 -11.36
CA THR A 69 -4.75 -20.46 -12.43
C THR A 69 -5.78 -19.42 -12.07
N GLU A 70 -6.92 -19.85 -11.55
CA GLU A 70 -7.97 -18.95 -11.08
C GLU A 70 -7.47 -18.09 -9.90
N LEU A 71 -6.81 -18.71 -8.92
CA LEU A 71 -6.24 -17.98 -7.78
C LEU A 71 -5.17 -16.97 -8.23
N THR A 72 -4.31 -17.35 -9.18
CA THR A 72 -3.31 -16.43 -9.77
C THR A 72 -4.00 -15.25 -10.45
N SER A 73 -5.05 -15.50 -11.25
CA SER A 73 -5.84 -14.46 -11.92
C SER A 73 -6.48 -13.50 -10.92
N ARG A 74 -7.11 -14.03 -9.86
CA ARG A 74 -7.69 -13.24 -8.77
C ARG A 74 -6.64 -12.39 -8.05
N ALA A 75 -5.46 -12.95 -7.77
CA ALA A 75 -4.38 -12.23 -7.12
C ALA A 75 -3.82 -11.09 -7.99
N VAL A 76 -3.67 -11.29 -9.31
CA VAL A 76 -3.27 -10.22 -10.24
C VAL A 76 -4.32 -9.11 -10.29
N ARG A 77 -5.61 -9.46 -10.32
CA ARG A 77 -6.71 -8.48 -10.28
C ARG A 77 -6.75 -7.73 -8.95
N SER A 78 -6.49 -8.41 -7.84
CA SER A 78 -6.36 -7.77 -6.52
C SER A 78 -5.19 -6.78 -6.47
N TYR A 79 -4.06 -7.13 -7.08
CA TYR A 79 -2.91 -6.23 -7.18
C TYR A 79 -3.21 -5.00 -8.05
N ALA A 80 -3.92 -5.17 -9.17
CA ALA A 80 -4.39 -4.05 -9.98
C ALA A 80 -5.37 -3.16 -9.19
N ARG A 81 -6.29 -3.76 -8.43
CA ARG A 81 -7.22 -3.05 -7.55
C ARG A 81 -6.48 -2.21 -6.50
N TYR A 82 -5.44 -2.76 -5.86
CA TYR A 82 -4.62 -2.01 -4.90
C TYR A 82 -4.09 -0.70 -5.52
N TRP A 83 -3.48 -0.76 -6.71
CA TRP A 83 -2.98 0.44 -7.38
C TRP A 83 -4.08 1.43 -7.76
N GLN A 84 -5.22 0.92 -8.25
CA GLN A 84 -6.38 1.76 -8.53
C GLN A 84 -6.84 2.53 -7.29
N GLU A 85 -6.96 1.83 -6.17
CA GLU A 85 -7.44 2.42 -4.92
C GLU A 85 -6.40 3.37 -4.34
N ALA A 86 -5.13 2.97 -4.23
CA ALA A 86 -4.04 3.81 -3.75
C ALA A 86 -3.94 5.13 -4.52
N PHE A 87 -4.08 5.10 -5.85
CA PHE A 87 -4.04 6.31 -6.66
C PHE A 87 -5.22 7.26 -6.39
N ARG A 88 -6.42 6.72 -6.13
CA ARG A 88 -7.62 7.51 -5.81
C ARG A 88 -7.75 7.87 -4.34
N LEU A 89 -7.01 7.20 -3.46
CA LEU A 89 -7.14 7.33 -2.01
C LEU A 89 -7.05 8.80 -1.53
N PRO A 90 -6.17 9.67 -2.07
CA PRO A 90 -6.11 11.09 -1.68
C PRO A 90 -7.33 11.93 -2.10
N THR A 91 -8.29 11.35 -2.80
CA THR A 91 -9.57 12.00 -3.15
C THR A 91 -10.73 11.52 -2.29
N LEU A 92 -10.49 10.53 -1.42
CA LEU A 92 -11.48 10.01 -0.49
C LEU A 92 -11.31 10.72 0.86
N SER A 93 -12.42 10.98 1.54
CA SER A 93 -12.39 11.54 2.88
C SER A 93 -12.16 10.44 3.91
N SER A 94 -11.58 10.78 5.07
CA SER A 94 -11.38 9.83 6.16
C SER A 94 -12.71 9.26 6.65
N GLU A 95 -13.78 10.06 6.69
CA GLU A 95 -15.11 9.61 7.13
C GLU A 95 -15.66 8.51 6.22
N ARG A 96 -15.44 8.61 4.90
CA ARG A 96 -15.83 7.55 3.97
C ARG A 96 -15.04 6.27 4.24
N ILE A 97 -13.73 6.38 4.45
CA ILE A 97 -12.88 5.21 4.75
C ILE A 97 -13.35 4.53 6.03
N VAL A 98 -13.62 5.31 7.07
CA VAL A 98 -14.09 4.79 8.36
C VAL A 98 -15.45 4.13 8.25
N ALA A 99 -16.42 4.78 7.60
CA ALA A 99 -17.77 4.25 7.42
C ALA A 99 -17.80 2.95 6.59
N ASP A 100 -16.92 2.82 5.59
CA ASP A 100 -16.86 1.67 4.69
C ASP A 100 -15.92 0.55 5.22
N THR A 101 -15.33 0.69 6.41
CA THR A 101 -14.35 -0.27 6.97
C THR A 101 -14.89 -0.98 8.22
N GLU A 102 -14.88 -2.31 8.17
CA GLU A 102 -15.10 -3.17 9.35
C GLU A 102 -13.74 -3.65 9.88
N VAL A 103 -13.50 -3.46 11.19
CA VAL A 103 -12.27 -3.90 11.85
C VAL A 103 -12.57 -4.98 12.88
N PHE A 104 -12.13 -6.19 12.56
CA PHE A 104 -12.18 -7.32 13.47
C PHE A 104 -11.02 -7.24 14.48
N GLY A 105 -11.30 -7.46 15.76
CA GLY A 105 -10.28 -7.45 16.82
C GLY A 105 -9.85 -6.06 17.29
N VAL A 106 -10.66 -5.02 17.04
CA VAL A 106 -10.36 -3.63 17.46
C VAL A 106 -10.19 -3.50 18.97
N GLU A 107 -10.83 -4.37 19.76
CA GLU A 107 -10.70 -4.46 21.21
C GLU A 107 -9.26 -4.73 21.67
N HIS A 108 -8.42 -5.34 20.81
CA HIS A 108 -7.00 -5.52 21.08
C HIS A 108 -6.21 -4.21 21.01
N LEU A 109 -6.75 -3.18 20.34
CA LEU A 109 -6.14 -1.86 20.21
C LEU A 109 -6.66 -0.87 21.25
N LEU A 110 -7.93 -1.00 21.65
CA LEU A 110 -8.59 -0.07 22.58
C LEU A 110 -7.88 0.01 23.93
N ARG A 111 -7.70 -1.12 24.63
CA ARG A 111 -7.11 -1.11 25.98
C ARG A 111 -5.69 -0.53 26.00
N PRO A 112 -4.73 -0.97 25.15
CA PRO A 112 -3.40 -0.37 25.17
C PRO A 112 -3.40 1.11 24.82
N ARG A 113 -4.26 1.56 23.88
CA ARG A 113 -4.42 2.98 23.55
C ARG A 113 -4.92 3.77 24.75
N ASP A 114 -5.98 3.31 25.40
CA ASP A 114 -6.60 4.00 26.54
C ASP A 114 -5.68 4.00 27.78
N GLU A 115 -4.78 3.02 27.90
CA GLU A 115 -3.69 2.97 28.89
C GLU A 115 -2.48 3.86 28.53
N GLY A 116 -2.48 4.54 27.38
CA GLY A 116 -1.35 5.36 26.93
C GLY A 116 -0.11 4.54 26.59
N ARG A 117 -0.28 3.32 26.07
CA ARG A 117 0.82 2.45 25.66
C ARG A 117 1.01 2.53 24.14
N GLY A 118 2.27 2.60 23.70
CA GLY A 118 2.60 2.56 22.29
C GLY A 118 2.10 1.28 21.60
N LEU A 119 1.60 1.44 20.37
CA LEU A 119 1.07 0.37 19.54
C LEU A 119 2.04 0.03 18.40
N ILE A 120 2.25 -1.26 18.13
CA ILE A 120 2.99 -1.74 16.96
C ILE A 120 2.05 -2.61 16.12
N MET A 121 1.73 -2.14 14.92
CA MET A 121 0.92 -2.86 13.93
C MET A 121 1.84 -3.51 12.90
N ALA A 122 2.04 -4.84 13.01
CA ALA A 122 2.81 -5.60 12.03
C ALA A 122 1.87 -6.29 11.03
N LEU A 123 1.93 -5.90 9.76
CA LEU A 123 1.05 -6.42 8.71
C LEU A 123 1.83 -6.93 7.48
N PRO A 124 1.31 -7.95 6.77
CA PRO A 124 1.86 -8.35 5.47
C PRO A 124 1.43 -7.36 4.37
N HIS A 125 2.04 -7.49 3.19
CA HIS A 125 1.61 -6.80 1.98
C HIS A 125 0.34 -7.45 1.38
N SER A 126 -0.78 -7.35 2.09
CA SER A 126 -2.07 -7.91 1.71
C SER A 126 -3.15 -6.82 1.67
N GLY A 127 -4.01 -6.87 0.66
CA GLY A 127 -5.09 -5.89 0.50
C GLY A 127 -4.56 -4.48 0.23
N ASN A 128 -5.16 -3.49 0.89
CA ASN A 128 -4.80 -2.08 0.77
C ASN A 128 -4.43 -1.52 2.15
N TRP A 129 -3.13 -1.57 2.47
CA TRP A 129 -2.63 -1.10 3.76
C TRP A 129 -2.62 0.44 3.89
N ASP A 130 -2.62 1.18 2.78
CA ASP A 130 -2.74 2.64 2.84
C ASP A 130 -4.18 3.05 3.25
N ALA A 131 -5.22 2.32 2.81
CA ALA A 131 -6.59 2.53 3.30
C ALA A 131 -6.72 2.14 4.79
N ALA A 132 -6.13 1.02 5.21
CA ALA A 132 -6.07 0.64 6.63
C ALA A 132 -5.33 1.69 7.47
N GLY A 133 -4.27 2.30 6.91
CA GLY A 133 -3.55 3.41 7.54
C GLY A 133 -4.43 4.65 7.74
N MET A 134 -5.25 5.03 6.75
CA MET A 134 -6.20 6.14 6.93
C MET A 134 -7.20 5.87 8.05
N TRP A 135 -7.75 4.65 8.10
CA TRP A 135 -8.62 4.24 9.21
C TRP A 135 -7.86 4.33 10.55
N PHE A 136 -6.59 3.93 10.59
CA PHE A 136 -5.80 3.94 11.82
C PHE A 136 -5.44 5.35 12.28
N VAL A 137 -5.23 6.29 11.35
CA VAL A 137 -5.05 7.72 11.67
C VAL A 137 -6.29 8.28 12.39
N ASP A 138 -7.49 7.93 11.91
CA ASP A 138 -8.75 8.32 12.55
C ASP A 138 -8.92 7.66 13.93
N PHE A 139 -8.64 6.35 14.04
CA PHE A 139 -8.70 5.61 15.29
C PHE A 139 -7.78 6.17 16.41
N LEU A 140 -6.62 6.70 16.02
CA LEU A 140 -5.65 7.31 16.93
C LEU A 140 -5.92 8.80 17.21
N ASP A 141 -6.83 9.44 16.49
CA ASP A 141 -6.97 10.91 16.45
C ASP A 141 -5.62 11.61 16.15
N GLY A 142 -4.84 11.04 15.24
CA GLY A 142 -3.48 11.49 15.00
C GLY A 142 -2.65 10.60 14.08
N PRO A 143 -1.44 11.05 13.71
CA PRO A 143 -0.58 10.31 12.81
C PRO A 143 0.03 9.08 13.50
N PHE A 144 0.28 8.02 12.75
CA PHE A 144 1.22 6.95 13.14
C PHE A 144 2.53 7.07 12.36
N MET A 145 3.59 6.44 12.88
CA MET A 145 4.88 6.36 12.19
C MET A 145 5.09 5.03 11.47
N THR A 146 5.61 5.09 10.25
CA THR A 146 6.00 3.91 9.45
C THR A 146 7.31 4.14 8.70
N VAL A 147 7.91 3.05 8.22
CA VAL A 147 9.16 3.04 7.49
C VAL A 147 8.90 2.74 6.02
N ALA A 148 9.54 3.48 5.12
CA ALA A 148 9.50 3.21 3.68
C ALA A 148 10.89 2.91 3.14
N GLU A 149 11.00 1.88 2.30
CA GLU A 149 12.19 1.65 1.49
C GLU A 149 12.47 2.87 0.60
N ARG A 150 13.74 3.27 0.51
CA ARG A 150 14.17 4.40 -0.31
C ARG A 150 14.35 3.95 -1.76
N LEU A 151 13.26 4.03 -2.53
CA LEU A 151 13.21 3.62 -3.92
C LEU A 151 14.05 4.55 -4.81
N GLU A 152 14.70 3.96 -5.82
CA GLU A 152 15.30 4.71 -6.92
C GLU A 152 14.31 4.80 -8.10
N PRO A 153 14.23 5.96 -8.78
CA PRO A 153 14.94 7.20 -8.49
C PRO A 153 14.39 7.94 -7.27
N GLU A 154 15.21 8.78 -6.63
CA GLU A 154 14.81 9.60 -5.47
C GLU A 154 13.46 10.33 -5.65
N SER A 155 13.19 10.86 -6.85
CA SER A 155 11.92 11.54 -7.14
C SER A 155 10.69 10.64 -6.96
N LEU A 156 10.83 9.35 -7.24
CA LEU A 156 9.76 8.36 -7.03
C LEU A 156 9.57 8.09 -5.53
N PHE A 157 10.66 7.97 -4.77
CA PHE A 157 10.60 7.86 -3.32
C PHE A 157 9.90 9.06 -2.68
N GLU A 158 10.31 10.28 -3.02
CA GLU A 158 9.69 11.52 -2.55
C GLU A 158 8.19 11.57 -2.87
N ARG A 159 7.79 11.08 -4.04
CA ARG A 159 6.38 10.99 -4.44
C ARG A 159 5.56 10.06 -3.54
N PHE A 160 6.10 8.88 -3.19
CA PHE A 160 5.43 7.96 -2.26
C PHE A 160 5.40 8.48 -0.83
N VAL A 161 6.44 9.18 -0.38
CA VAL A 161 6.46 9.87 0.91
C VAL A 161 5.38 10.94 0.97
N ALA A 162 5.34 11.83 -0.02
CA ALA A 162 4.34 12.90 -0.09
C ALA A 162 2.91 12.34 -0.18
N PHE A 163 2.71 11.27 -0.95
CA PHE A 163 1.44 10.55 -0.99
C PHE A 163 1.00 10.09 0.40
N ARG A 164 1.84 9.33 1.13
CA ARG A 164 1.48 8.81 2.45
C ARG A 164 1.34 9.89 3.52
N GLN A 165 2.16 10.94 3.46
CA GLN A 165 1.99 12.11 4.31
C GLN A 165 0.65 12.80 4.09
N SER A 166 0.16 12.87 2.83
CA SER A 166 -1.18 13.40 2.55
C SER A 166 -2.33 12.56 3.11
N LEU A 167 -2.06 11.30 3.50
CA LEU A 167 -3.02 10.41 4.17
C LEU A 167 -2.93 10.49 5.71
N GLY A 168 -2.03 11.33 6.26
CA GLY A 168 -1.83 11.49 7.70
C GLY A 168 -0.69 10.66 8.28
N PHE A 169 0.13 9.99 7.48
CA PHE A 169 1.21 9.14 8.00
C PHE A 169 2.48 9.94 8.26
N ARG A 170 3.25 9.57 9.28
CA ARG A 170 4.66 9.94 9.39
C ARG A 170 5.52 8.86 8.76
N VAL A 171 6.22 9.20 7.69
CA VAL A 171 7.07 8.24 6.95
C VAL A 171 8.53 8.55 7.18
N VAL A 172 9.29 7.57 7.64
CA VAL A 172 10.75 7.64 7.75
C VAL A 172 11.42 6.74 6.70
N PRO A 173 12.51 7.17 6.06
CA PRO A 173 13.24 6.31 5.14
C PRO A 173 13.93 5.16 5.88
N LEU A 174 13.90 3.97 5.30
CA LEU A 174 14.63 2.81 5.83
C LEU A 174 16.14 3.07 5.86
N THR A 175 16.66 3.70 4.81
CA THR A 175 18.08 4.02 4.61
C THR A 175 18.27 5.47 4.15
N GLY A 176 19.43 6.06 4.46
CA GLY A 176 19.77 7.43 4.04
C GLY A 176 19.01 8.55 4.77
N GLY A 177 18.33 8.23 5.88
CA GLY A 177 17.84 9.23 6.83
C GLY A 177 18.95 9.78 7.73
N PRO A 178 18.71 10.87 8.48
CA PRO A 178 19.71 11.47 9.36
C PRO A 178 20.09 10.58 10.56
N ARG A 179 19.21 9.65 10.92
CA ARG A 179 19.37 8.66 12.00
C ARG A 179 18.83 7.31 11.53
N PRO A 180 19.27 6.19 12.13
CA PRO A 180 18.69 4.87 11.87
C PRO A 180 17.17 4.87 12.14
N SER A 181 16.38 4.35 11.20
CA SER A 181 14.91 4.32 11.33
C SER A 181 14.42 3.58 12.58
N SER A 182 15.16 2.55 13.02
CA SER A 182 14.89 1.82 14.26
C SER A 182 15.00 2.69 15.52
N GLU A 183 15.96 3.61 15.58
CA GLU A 183 16.10 4.55 16.70
C GLU A 183 14.95 5.54 16.74
N VAL A 184 14.57 6.08 15.58
CA VAL A 184 13.45 7.02 15.45
C VAL A 184 12.13 6.36 15.88
N LEU A 185 11.89 5.12 15.44
CA LEU A 185 10.72 4.34 15.87
C LEU A 185 10.71 4.06 17.38
N ARG A 186 11.87 3.75 17.96
CA ARG A 186 11.98 3.49 19.41
C ARG A 186 11.65 4.74 20.23
N GLU A 187 12.16 5.90 19.81
CA GLU A 187 11.84 7.18 20.46
C GLU A 187 10.36 7.53 20.35
N TRP A 188 9.78 7.33 19.16
CA TRP A 188 8.33 7.52 18.93
C TRP A 188 7.50 6.67 19.91
N LEU A 189 7.79 5.37 19.99
CA LEU A 189 7.08 4.46 20.90
C LEU A 189 7.29 4.77 22.39
N ALA A 190 8.47 5.25 22.78
CA ALA A 190 8.75 5.66 24.15
C ALA A 190 7.92 6.90 24.56
N GLY A 191 7.48 7.70 23.58
CA GLY A 191 6.54 8.80 23.74
C GLY A 191 5.06 8.39 23.80
N ALA A 192 4.77 7.10 24.04
CA ALA A 192 3.44 6.48 24.07
C ALA A 192 2.78 6.20 22.70
N GLY A 193 3.56 6.24 21.61
CA GLY A 193 3.04 5.97 20.26
C GLY A 193 2.68 7.27 19.58
#